data_AF-A0A954FH57-F1
#
_entry.id   AF-A0A954FH57-F1
#
_cell.length_a   1.000
_cell.length_b   1.000
_cell.length_c   1.000
_cell.angle_alpha   90.00
_cell.angle_beta   90.00
_cell.angle_gamma   90.00
#
_symmetry.space_group_name_H-M   'P 1'
#
loop_
_entity.id
_entity.type
_entity.pdbx_description
1 polymer ?
#
loop_
_entity_poly.entity_id
_entity_poly.type
_entity_poly.pdbx_seq_one_letter_code
_entity_poly.pdbx_strand_id
1 'polypeptide(L)'
;MTEKKRTRFISIAGCTLLFLLVLYVASTGPVFAKTMHSTRESLDSGEIDLIFSLDKFDVVYAPLKGVVRNNPFLEDLLYDYLFFCSEALYPEDHAGYFEPLPVPE
;
A
#
# COMPACT_ATOMS: atom_id res chain seq x y z
N MET A 1 22.95 33.72 8.44
CA MET A 1 22.71 32.87 7.24
C MET A 1 22.35 33.80 6.09
N THR A 2 23.12 33.83 4.99
CA THR A 2 22.88 34.77 3.88
C THR A 2 21.63 34.39 3.09
N GLU A 3 20.85 35.35 2.60
CA GLU A 3 19.56 35.10 1.91
C GLU A 3 19.65 34.07 0.77
N LYS A 4 20.74 34.09 0.00
CA LYS A 4 21.03 33.09 -1.05
C LYS A 4 21.13 31.65 -0.54
N LYS A 5 21.61 31.43 0.69
CA LYS A 5 21.65 30.09 1.31
C LYS A 5 20.26 29.65 1.76
N ARG A 6 19.42 30.59 2.22
CA ARG A 6 18.04 30.31 2.65
C ARG A 6 17.15 29.89 1.48
N THR A 7 17.21 30.59 0.35
CA THR A 7 16.43 30.23 -0.85
C THR A 7 16.84 28.90 -1.46
N ARG A 8 18.15 28.59 -1.54
CA ARG A 8 18.62 27.27 -1.98
C ARG A 8 18.11 26.14 -1.07
N PHE A 9 18.15 26.34 0.24
CA PHE A 9 17.66 25.35 1.19
C PHE A 9 16.16 25.09 1.03
N ILE A 10 15.35 26.14 0.90
CA ILE A 10 13.90 26.03 0.68
C ILE A 10 13.61 25.29 -0.64
N SER A 11 14.35 25.59 -1.70
CA SER A 11 14.18 24.91 -2.99
C SER A 11 14.50 23.41 -2.90
N ILE A 12 15.59 23.04 -2.22
CA ILE A 12 15.96 21.63 -2.04
C ILE A 12 14.91 20.92 -1.18
N ALA A 13 14.51 21.52 -0.05
CA ALA A 13 13.51 20.95 0.85
C ALA A 13 12.17 20.73 0.14
N GLY A 14 11.74 21.67 -0.71
CA GLY A 14 10.53 21.53 -1.52
C GLY A 14 10.61 20.34 -2.48
N CYS A 15 11.72 20.18 -3.20
CA CYS A 15 11.93 19.03 -4.08
C CYS A 15 11.96 17.70 -3.32
N THR A 16 12.63 17.67 -2.16
CA THR A 16 12.68 16.47 -1.31
C THR A 16 11.29 16.08 -0.81
N LEU A 17 10.46 17.03 -0.42
CA LEU A 17 9.08 16.76 0.00
C LEU A 17 8.24 16.14 -1.11
N LEU A 18 8.33 16.66 -2.34
CA LEU A 18 7.65 16.08 -3.50
C LEU A 18 8.13 14.66 -3.78
N PHE A 19 9.44 14.42 -3.72
CA PHE A 19 10.01 13.10 -3.91
C PHE A 19 9.54 12.11 -2.83
N LEU A 20 9.54 12.52 -1.57
CA LEU A 20 9.03 11.71 -0.46
C LEU A 20 7.53 11.41 -0.61
N LEU A 21 6.74 12.37 -1.10
CA LEU A 21 5.31 12.14 -1.37
C LEU A 21 5.10 11.08 -2.46
N VAL A 22 5.87 11.15 -3.54
CA VAL A 22 5.81 10.14 -4.61
C VAL A 22 6.20 8.77 -4.07
N LEU A 23 7.29 8.69 -3.29
CA LEU A 23 7.71 7.44 -2.66
C LEU A 23 6.64 6.89 -1.71
N TYR A 24 5.99 7.75 -0.93
CA TYR A 24 4.92 7.38 -0.01
C TYR A 24 3.70 6.81 -0.76
N VAL A 25 3.26 7.45 -1.86
CA VAL A 25 2.14 6.91 -2.65
C VAL A 25 2.55 5.61 -3.32
N ALA A 26 3.73 5.56 -3.93
CA ALA A 26 4.25 4.37 -4.62
C ALA A 26 4.53 3.19 -3.67
N SER A 27 4.83 3.42 -2.39
CA SER A 27 5.00 2.33 -1.42
C SER A 27 3.68 1.72 -0.97
N THR A 28 2.55 2.38 -1.20
CA THR A 28 1.23 1.93 -0.70
C THR A 28 0.86 0.57 -1.28
N GLY A 29 1.07 0.35 -2.58
CA GLY A 29 0.76 -0.92 -3.26
C GLY A 29 1.58 -2.11 -2.73
N PRO A 30 2.93 -2.07 -2.77
CA PRO A 30 3.75 -3.15 -2.26
C PRO A 30 3.56 -3.44 -0.78
N VAL A 31 3.34 -2.41 0.06
CA VAL A 31 3.08 -2.61 1.49
C VAL A 31 1.71 -3.26 1.71
N PHE A 32 0.68 -2.84 0.97
CA PHE A 32 -0.64 -3.48 1.02
C PHE A 32 -0.57 -4.95 0.62
N ALA A 33 0.12 -5.26 -0.48
CA ALA A 33 0.31 -6.62 -0.96
C ALA A 33 0.96 -7.51 0.13
N LYS A 34 2.01 -7.01 0.78
CA LYS A 34 2.66 -7.70 1.91
C LYS A 34 1.73 -7.90 3.11
N THR A 35 0.96 -6.88 3.47
CA THR A 35 -0.01 -6.96 4.56
C THR A 35 -1.10 -8.00 4.27
N MET A 36 -1.63 -8.03 3.04
CA MET A 36 -2.62 -9.03 2.64
C MET A 36 -2.06 -10.44 2.65
N HIS A 37 -0.88 -10.65 2.05
CA HIS A 37 -0.21 -11.95 2.04
C HIS A 37 0.10 -12.45 3.46
N SER A 38 0.69 -11.60 4.30
CA SER A 38 0.99 -11.93 5.69
C SER A 38 -0.27 -12.24 6.50
N THR A 39 -1.38 -11.50 6.30
CA THR A 39 -2.66 -11.79 6.95
C THR A 39 -3.19 -13.17 6.54
N ARG A 40 -3.05 -13.53 5.25
CA ARG A 40 -3.44 -14.85 4.72
C ARG A 40 -2.59 -15.97 5.30
N GLU A 41 -1.26 -15.83 5.30
CA GLU A 41 -0.36 -16.81 5.91
C GLU A 41 -0.62 -16.97 7.41
N SER A 42 -0.95 -15.88 8.11
CA SER A 42 -1.33 -15.93 9.53
C SER A 42 -2.65 -16.65 9.77
N LEU A 43 -3.62 -16.56 8.85
CA LEU A 43 -4.87 -17.32 8.92
C LEU A 43 -4.64 -18.82 8.71
N ASP A 44 -3.77 -19.19 7.76
CA ASP A 44 -3.46 -20.59 7.44
C ASP A 44 -2.55 -21.25 8.49
N SER A 45 -1.61 -20.51 9.09
CA SER A 45 -0.65 -21.02 10.08
C SER A 45 -1.08 -20.85 11.54
N GLY A 46 -2.03 -19.95 11.82
CA GLY A 46 -2.44 -19.58 13.18
C GLY A 46 -1.43 -18.70 13.94
N GLU A 47 -0.31 -18.31 13.32
CA GLU A 47 0.66 -17.38 13.90
C GLU A 47 0.45 -15.97 13.37
N ILE A 48 0.14 -15.02 14.26
CA ILE A 48 -0.14 -13.63 13.89
C ILE A 48 1.17 -12.85 13.71
N ASP A 49 1.46 -12.39 12.50
CA ASP A 49 2.54 -11.44 12.29
C ASP A 49 2.09 -10.00 12.66
N LEU A 50 2.44 -9.59 13.87
CA LEU A 50 2.09 -8.27 14.42
C LEU A 50 2.73 -7.10 13.66
N ILE A 51 3.73 -7.33 12.81
CA ILE A 51 4.42 -6.26 12.08
C ILE A 51 3.58 -5.77 10.90
N PHE A 52 2.90 -6.67 10.19
CA PHE A 52 2.12 -6.39 8.99
C PHE A 52 0.61 -6.50 9.23
N SER A 53 0.10 -5.81 10.25
CA SER A 53 -1.36 -5.75 10.47
C SER A 53 -2.03 -4.70 9.59
N LEU A 54 -3.28 -4.98 9.19
CA LEU A 54 -4.15 -4.04 8.48
C LEU A 54 -4.32 -2.72 9.25
N ASP A 55 -4.40 -2.77 10.58
CA ASP A 55 -4.51 -1.57 11.42
C ASP A 55 -3.31 -0.63 11.26
N LYS A 56 -2.09 -1.19 11.16
CA LYS A 56 -0.88 -0.38 10.97
C LYS A 56 -0.82 0.22 9.58
N PHE A 57 -1.21 -0.54 8.57
CA PHE A 57 -1.33 -0.05 7.20
C PHE A 57 -2.31 1.13 7.14
N ASP A 58 -3.47 0.99 7.76
CA ASP A 58 -4.53 2.00 7.77
C ASP A 58 -4.08 3.30 8.45
N VAL A 59 -3.35 3.21 9.56
CA VAL A 59 -2.83 4.40 10.26
C VAL A 59 -1.77 5.12 9.44
N VAL A 60 -0.82 4.40 8.84
CA VAL A 60 0.27 5.00 8.05
C VAL A 60 -0.26 5.67 6.78
N TYR A 61 -1.25 5.06 6.13
CA TYR A 61 -1.82 5.55 4.87
C TYR A 61 -3.14 6.32 5.03
N ALA A 62 -3.54 6.65 6.26
CA ALA A 62 -4.78 7.40 6.54
C ALA A 62 -4.89 8.74 5.77
N PRO A 63 -3.83 9.56 5.63
CA PRO A 63 -3.91 10.79 4.82
C PRO A 63 -4.27 10.51 3.37
N LEU A 64 -3.67 9.48 2.76
CA LEU A 64 -3.94 9.09 1.39
C LEU A 64 -5.39 8.59 1.25
N LYS A 65 -5.83 7.68 2.12
CA LYS A 65 -7.21 7.18 2.15
C LYS A 65 -8.23 8.31 2.34
N GLY A 66 -7.91 9.30 3.17
CA GLY A 66 -8.76 10.47 3.40
C GLY A 66 -8.93 11.34 2.15
N VAL A 67 -7.87 11.57 1.38
CA VAL A 67 -7.95 12.30 0.10
C VAL A 67 -8.75 11.50 -0.92
N VAL A 68 -8.49 10.20 -1.00
CA VAL A 68 -9.05 9.30 -2.00
C VAL A 68 -10.56 9.07 -1.79
N ARG A 69 -11.03 8.92 -0.54
CA ARG A 69 -12.46 8.77 -0.23
C ARG A 69 -13.34 9.93 -0.67
N ASN A 70 -12.77 11.10 -0.89
CA ASN A 70 -13.52 12.27 -1.34
C ASN A 70 -13.59 12.36 -2.88
N ASN A 71 -12.97 11.44 -3.61
CA ASN A 71 -12.91 11.44 -5.06
C ASN A 71 -13.00 9.99 -5.60
N PRO A 72 -14.19 9.58 -6.10
CA PRO A 72 -14.43 8.20 -6.56
C PRO A 72 -13.43 7.73 -7.63
N PHE A 73 -13.01 8.61 -8.53
CA PHE A 73 -12.02 8.26 -9.55
C PHE A 73 -10.66 7.90 -8.93
N LEU A 74 -10.23 8.62 -7.90
CA LEU A 74 -8.98 8.29 -7.20
C LEU A 74 -9.12 7.03 -6.37
N GLU A 75 -10.32 6.70 -5.90
CA GLU A 75 -10.61 5.49 -5.14
C GLU A 75 -10.49 4.27 -6.01
N ASP A 76 -11.14 4.28 -7.18
CA ASP A 76 -11.02 3.22 -8.17
C ASP A 76 -9.57 3.06 -8.64
N LEU A 77 -8.89 4.17 -8.96
CA LEU A 77 -7.50 4.14 -9.41
C LEU A 77 -6.55 3.58 -8.33
N LEU A 78 -6.76 3.95 -7.06
CA LEU A 78 -5.98 3.40 -5.96
C LEU A 78 -6.26 1.91 -5.83
N TYR A 79 -7.51 1.49 -5.89
CA TYR A 79 -7.90 0.08 -5.78
C TYR A 79 -7.25 -0.78 -6.87
N ASP A 80 -7.33 -0.34 -8.13
CA ASP A 80 -6.68 -1.01 -9.27
C ASP A 80 -5.17 -1.12 -9.05
N TYR A 81 -4.54 -0.08 -8.54
CA TYR A 81 -3.10 -0.08 -8.24
C TYR A 81 -2.74 -1.07 -7.12
N LEU A 82 -3.51 -1.09 -6.03
CA LEU A 82 -3.31 -2.03 -4.92
C LEU A 82 -3.46 -3.48 -5.41
N PHE A 83 -4.49 -3.75 -6.21
CA PHE A 83 -4.77 -5.06 -6.77
C PHE A 83 -3.64 -5.52 -7.69
N PHE A 84 -3.24 -4.68 -8.65
CA PHE A 84 -2.10 -4.93 -9.54
C PHE A 84 -0.82 -5.27 -8.77
N CYS A 85 -0.49 -4.50 -7.73
CA CYS A 85 0.69 -4.80 -6.91
C CYS A 85 0.58 -6.13 -6.17
N SER A 86 -0.61 -6.50 -5.70
CA SER A 86 -0.82 -7.78 -5.05
C SER A 86 -0.64 -8.94 -6.02
N GLU A 87 -1.21 -8.88 -7.21
CA GLU A 87 -1.04 -9.92 -8.25
C GLU A 87 0.42 -10.02 -8.71
N ALA A 88 1.10 -8.88 -8.88
CA ALA A 88 2.47 -8.85 -9.37
C ALA A 88 3.49 -9.40 -8.36
N LEU A 89 3.25 -9.19 -7.05
CA LEU A 89 4.18 -9.62 -5.99
C LEU A 89 3.84 -11.02 -5.45
N TYR A 90 2.56 -11.37 -5.40
CA TYR A 90 2.06 -12.63 -4.83
C TYR A 90 1.03 -13.26 -5.77
N PRO A 91 1.43 -13.72 -6.97
CA PRO A 91 0.51 -14.28 -7.96
C PRO A 91 -0.18 -15.56 -7.44
N GLU A 92 0.50 -16.32 -6.57
CA GLU A 92 -0.03 -17.54 -5.95
C GLU A 92 -1.33 -17.29 -5.16
N ASP A 93 -1.44 -16.11 -4.53
CA ASP A 93 -2.61 -15.74 -3.74
C ASP A 93 -3.85 -15.53 -4.61
N HIS A 94 -3.65 -15.24 -5.90
CA HIS A 94 -4.71 -14.97 -6.88
C HIS A 94 -4.93 -16.14 -7.85
N ALA A 95 -4.06 -17.15 -7.82
CA ALA A 95 -4.15 -18.35 -8.66
C ALA A 95 -5.33 -19.29 -8.28
N GLY A 96 -5.92 -19.11 -7.09
CA GLY A 96 -6.96 -19.98 -6.52
C GLY A 96 -8.41 -19.73 -6.96
N TYR A 97 -8.69 -18.83 -7.92
CA TYR A 97 -10.06 -18.65 -8.45
C TYR A 97 -10.54 -19.80 -9.38
N PHE A 98 -9.77 -20.87 -9.55
CA PHE A 98 -10.06 -21.96 -10.51
C PHE A 98 -10.01 -23.40 -9.96
N GLU A 99 -9.98 -23.63 -8.66
CA GLU A 99 -10.25 -24.99 -8.14
C GLU A 99 -11.55 -24.99 -7.31
N PRO A 100 -12.68 -25.48 -7.87
CA PRO A 100 -13.86 -25.73 -7.07
C PRO A 100 -13.50 -26.77 -6.01
N LEU A 101 -13.66 -26.38 -4.74
CA LEU A 101 -13.56 -27.28 -3.60
C LEU A 101 -14.40 -28.55 -3.90
N PRO A 102 -13.85 -29.76 -3.68
CA PRO A 102 -14.60 -30.98 -3.90
C PRO A 102 -15.83 -31.00 -2.98
N VAL A 103 -17.01 -31.12 -3.59
CA VAL A 103 -18.26 -31.30 -2.88
C VAL A 103 -18.20 -32.66 -2.18
N PRO A 104 -18.37 -32.73 -0.84
CA PRO A 104 -18.39 -34.00 -0.14
C PRO A 104 -19.64 -34.81 -0.55
N GLU A 105 -19.44 -36.11 -0.84
CA GLU A 105 -20.49 -37.11 -1.12
C GLU A 105 -21.43 -37.34 0.06
#